data_AF-A0A925PAB2-F1
#
_entry.id   AF-A0A925PAB2-F1
#
_cell.length_a   1.000
_cell.length_b   1.000
_cell.length_c   1.000
_cell.angle_alpha   90.00
_cell.angle_beta   90.00
_cell.angle_gamma   90.00
#
_symmetry.space_group_name_H-M   'P 1'
#
loop_
_entity.id
_entity.type
_entity.pdbx_description
1 polymer ?
#
loop_
_entity_poly.entity_id
_entity_poly.type
_entity_poly.pdbx_seq_one_letter_code
_entity_poly.pdbx_strand_id
1 'polypeptide(L)'
;AHFRLAQVLRFTGRDPEALAVALDGARLADGQDYEFIEHHIGYIYNQATLAAQLSRLLVDLRHDPRRLSLPPRVGFIRVPTPNGDNPLATFYYRLPAPVADATTRPARVLLLGPVNNEDPLEKISGNEHWTRFADAHGLVLLAPRLTVSERVTRAEHRFTHHRYAQVWSGEATLLALAELARRAPVSEDRLLLYGRGSGGAFVTHFAAWRPDLVAAVALSNGNWTVSRSPLPGLAPPEAQRGLAYWIGANPLDNHSFSSLRPRYAFQRELAERLRHHGANVEWTEWPSPEHTPSPDQEDAARAFLARQLSP
;
A
#
# COMPACT_ATOMS: atom_id res chain seq x y z
N ALA A 1 -5.93 -1.79 -30.87
CA ALA A 1 -7.09 -0.86 -30.88
C ALA A 1 -7.87 -0.93 -29.57
N HIS A 2 -8.30 -2.12 -29.13
CA HIS A 2 -9.10 -2.35 -27.91
C HIS A 2 -8.63 -1.60 -26.66
N PHE A 3 -7.36 -1.72 -26.26
CA PHE A 3 -6.86 -1.02 -25.07
C PHE A 3 -7.07 0.51 -25.11
N ARG A 4 -6.72 1.16 -26.23
CA ARG A 4 -6.90 2.62 -26.38
C ARG A 4 -8.37 3.00 -26.37
N LEU A 5 -9.23 2.26 -27.06
CA LEU A 5 -10.68 2.50 -27.08
C LEU A 5 -11.28 2.34 -25.67
N ALA A 6 -10.91 1.28 -24.95
CA ALA A 6 -11.37 1.07 -23.59
C ALA A 6 -10.90 2.19 -22.63
N GLN A 7 -9.68 2.72 -22.80
CA GLN A 7 -9.24 3.90 -22.03
C GLN A 7 -10.06 5.15 -22.36
N VAL A 8 -10.34 5.44 -23.63
CA VAL A 8 -11.19 6.58 -24.03
C VAL A 8 -12.60 6.43 -23.46
N LEU A 9 -13.19 5.23 -23.54
CA LEU A 9 -14.50 4.94 -22.96
C LEU A 9 -14.50 5.16 -21.44
N ARG A 10 -13.49 4.63 -20.72
CA ARG A 10 -13.32 4.88 -19.28
C ARG A 10 -13.23 6.37 -18.95
N PHE A 11 -12.41 7.14 -19.67
CA PHE A 11 -12.25 8.58 -19.42
C PHE A 11 -13.49 9.42 -19.77
N THR A 12 -14.39 8.87 -20.59
CA THR A 12 -15.68 9.50 -20.95
C THR A 12 -16.85 9.01 -20.12
N GLY A 13 -16.60 8.25 -19.04
CA GLY A 13 -17.64 7.74 -18.14
C GLY A 13 -18.44 6.55 -18.69
N ARG A 14 -17.97 5.95 -19.78
CA ARG A 14 -18.60 4.84 -20.51
C ARG A 14 -18.08 3.48 -20.04
N ASP A 15 -18.03 3.27 -18.72
CA ASP A 15 -17.30 2.11 -18.20
C ASP A 15 -17.91 0.73 -18.52
N PRO A 16 -19.24 0.52 -18.73
CA PRO A 16 -19.74 -0.78 -19.19
C PRO A 16 -19.21 -1.14 -20.58
N GLU A 17 -19.13 -0.17 -21.49
CA GLU A 17 -18.58 -0.38 -22.83
C GLU A 17 -17.05 -0.53 -22.76
N ALA A 18 -16.38 0.25 -21.91
CA ALA A 18 -14.96 0.08 -21.65
C ALA A 18 -14.64 -1.34 -21.16
N LEU A 19 -15.47 -1.90 -20.28
CA LEU A 19 -15.33 -3.25 -19.73
C LEU A 19 -15.49 -4.29 -20.83
N ALA A 20 -16.53 -4.18 -21.67
CA ALA A 20 -16.76 -5.09 -22.79
C ALA A 20 -15.59 -5.07 -23.79
N VAL A 21 -15.11 -3.88 -24.17
CA VAL A 21 -13.97 -3.71 -25.09
C VAL A 21 -12.67 -4.23 -24.50
N ALA A 22 -12.45 -4.02 -23.19
CA ALA A 22 -11.27 -4.54 -22.51
C ALA A 22 -11.29 -6.07 -22.39
N LEU A 23 -12.46 -6.68 -22.15
CA LEU A 23 -12.63 -8.13 -22.08
C LEU A 23 -12.34 -8.78 -23.43
N ASP A 24 -12.90 -8.21 -24.50
CA ASP A 24 -12.64 -8.68 -25.87
C ASP A 24 -11.15 -8.55 -26.23
N GLY A 25 -10.56 -7.39 -25.93
CA GLY A 25 -9.13 -7.17 -26.10
C GLY A 25 -8.26 -8.18 -25.34
N ALA A 26 -8.63 -8.54 -24.10
CA ALA A 26 -7.87 -9.47 -23.27
C ALA A 26 -7.91 -10.89 -23.86
N ARG A 27 -9.09 -11.36 -24.28
CA ARG A 27 -9.26 -12.66 -24.97
C ARG A 27 -8.39 -12.76 -26.21
N LEU A 28 -8.32 -11.68 -27.00
CA LEU A 28 -7.47 -11.62 -28.19
C LEU A 28 -5.98 -11.57 -27.89
N ALA A 29 -5.57 -11.03 -26.75
CA ALA A 29 -4.17 -10.78 -26.42
C ALA A 29 -3.44 -11.98 -25.81
N ASP A 30 -4.13 -12.88 -25.12
CA ASP A 30 -3.51 -13.95 -24.34
C ASP A 30 -3.82 -15.37 -24.87
N GLY A 31 -4.86 -15.54 -25.69
CA GLY A 31 -5.25 -16.86 -26.24
C GLY A 31 -5.60 -17.93 -25.20
N GLN A 32 -5.64 -17.55 -23.91
CA GLN A 32 -5.91 -18.40 -22.74
C GLN A 32 -7.25 -17.99 -22.11
N ASP A 33 -7.87 -18.94 -21.40
CA ASP A 33 -9.15 -18.71 -20.71
C ASP A 33 -8.99 -17.73 -19.54
N TYR A 34 -9.95 -16.83 -19.42
CA TYR A 34 -9.90 -15.65 -18.55
C TYR A 34 -9.75 -15.99 -17.05
N GLU A 35 -10.20 -17.17 -16.63
CA GLU A 35 -10.07 -17.67 -15.25
C GLU A 35 -8.60 -17.76 -14.79
N PHE A 36 -7.65 -17.88 -15.72
CA PHE A 36 -6.22 -17.90 -15.41
C PHE A 36 -5.68 -16.55 -14.90
N ILE A 37 -6.32 -15.43 -15.29
CA ILE A 37 -5.91 -14.06 -14.92
C ILE A 37 -6.19 -13.76 -13.45
N GLU A 38 -7.22 -14.38 -12.85
CA GLU A 38 -7.61 -14.14 -11.46
C GLU A 38 -6.63 -14.78 -10.45
N HIS A 39 -5.91 -15.83 -10.83
CA HIS A 39 -4.99 -16.54 -9.94
C HIS A 39 -3.50 -16.18 -10.11
N HIS A 40 -3.11 -15.53 -11.21
CA HIS A 40 -1.70 -15.19 -11.53
C HIS A 40 -1.42 -13.68 -11.60
N ILE A 41 -2.14 -12.90 -10.80
CA ILE A 41 -2.11 -11.43 -10.77
C ILE A 41 -0.70 -10.85 -10.52
N GLY A 42 0.21 -11.58 -9.88
CA GLY A 42 1.53 -11.05 -9.50
C GLY A 42 2.53 -10.82 -10.65
N TYR A 43 2.77 -11.81 -11.51
CA TYR A 43 3.90 -11.76 -12.45
C TYR A 43 3.53 -11.13 -13.81
N ILE A 44 2.33 -11.43 -14.33
CA ILE A 44 1.88 -10.94 -15.64
C ILE A 44 1.55 -9.44 -15.57
N TYR A 45 1.01 -8.93 -14.46
CA TYR A 45 0.61 -7.51 -14.31
C TYR A 45 1.77 -6.53 -14.42
N ASN A 46 2.95 -6.98 -13.99
CA ASN A 46 4.15 -6.15 -14.00
C ASN A 46 4.70 -5.99 -15.41
N GLN A 47 4.39 -6.91 -16.33
CA GLN A 47 4.91 -6.86 -17.68
C GLN A 47 4.33 -5.70 -18.50
N ALA A 48 5.13 -5.24 -19.46
CA ALA A 48 4.74 -4.20 -20.41
C ALA A 48 3.93 -4.75 -21.61
N THR A 49 3.29 -5.93 -21.48
CA THR A 49 2.49 -6.54 -22.56
C THR A 49 1.11 -5.91 -22.69
N LEU A 50 0.49 -6.06 -23.86
CA LEU A 50 -0.88 -5.61 -24.08
C LEU A 50 -1.88 -6.37 -23.17
N ALA A 51 -1.67 -7.67 -22.99
CA ALA A 51 -2.48 -8.51 -22.09
C ALA A 51 -2.43 -8.01 -20.63
N ALA A 52 -1.24 -7.66 -20.12
CA ALA A 52 -1.08 -7.10 -18.78
C ALA A 52 -1.77 -5.74 -18.62
N GLN A 53 -1.74 -4.90 -19.67
CA GLN A 53 -2.40 -3.59 -19.66
C GLN A 53 -3.92 -3.71 -19.66
N LEU A 54 -4.45 -4.64 -20.46
CA LEU A 54 -5.88 -4.95 -20.49
C LEU A 54 -6.35 -5.57 -19.18
N SER A 55 -5.58 -6.50 -18.60
CA SER A 55 -5.88 -7.11 -17.30
C SER A 55 -5.97 -6.07 -16.18
N ARG A 56 -5.02 -5.14 -16.12
CA ARG A 56 -5.10 -3.99 -15.19
C ARG A 56 -6.32 -3.11 -15.42
N LEU A 57 -6.60 -2.78 -16.67
CA LEU A 57 -7.78 -1.99 -17.01
C LEU A 57 -9.07 -2.71 -16.61
N LEU A 58 -9.14 -4.03 -16.78
CA LEU A 58 -10.25 -4.85 -16.35
C LEU A 58 -10.41 -4.86 -14.84
N VAL A 59 -9.31 -5.02 -14.10
CA VAL A 59 -9.30 -4.93 -12.65
C VAL A 59 -9.75 -3.54 -12.17
N ASP A 60 -9.32 -2.46 -12.81
CA ASP A 60 -9.79 -1.11 -12.50
C ASP A 60 -11.28 -0.90 -12.80
N LEU A 61 -11.78 -1.46 -13.91
CA LEU A 61 -13.17 -1.31 -14.34
C LEU A 61 -14.12 -2.17 -13.51
N ARG A 62 -13.72 -3.40 -13.16
CA ARG A 62 -14.49 -4.32 -12.32
C ARG A 62 -14.55 -3.87 -10.88
N HIS A 63 -13.45 -3.35 -10.36
CA HIS A 63 -13.35 -2.89 -8.99
C HIS A 63 -13.54 -1.37 -8.89
N ASP A 64 -14.32 -0.77 -9.79
CA ASP A 64 -14.75 0.60 -9.60
C ASP A 64 -15.63 0.64 -8.33
N PRO A 65 -15.18 1.27 -7.24
CA PRO A 65 -15.91 1.22 -5.98
C PRO A 65 -17.28 1.90 -6.04
N ARG A 66 -17.56 2.69 -7.10
CA ARG A 66 -18.90 3.24 -7.37
C ARG A 66 -19.93 2.18 -7.74
N ARG A 67 -19.49 0.99 -8.14
CA ARG A 67 -20.32 -0.11 -8.64
C ARG A 67 -20.35 -1.30 -7.69
N LEU A 68 -19.43 -1.32 -6.71
CA LEU A 68 -19.35 -2.37 -5.72
C LEU A 68 -20.32 -2.10 -4.57
N SER A 69 -20.97 -3.15 -4.09
CA SER A 69 -21.55 -3.12 -2.75
C SER A 69 -20.40 -3.24 -1.76
N LEU A 70 -20.05 -2.13 -1.11
CA LEU A 70 -18.97 -2.13 -0.13
C LEU A 70 -19.45 -2.73 1.20
N PRO A 71 -18.58 -3.45 1.93
CA PRO A 71 -18.93 -3.96 3.26
C PRO A 71 -19.35 -2.83 4.22
N PRO A 72 -20.09 -3.15 5.30
CA PRO A 72 -20.45 -2.15 6.30
C PRO A 72 -19.23 -1.36 6.80
N ARG A 73 -19.40 -0.05 6.94
CA ARG A 73 -18.36 0.91 7.38
C ARG A 73 -17.17 1.08 6.44
N VAL A 74 -17.17 0.42 5.28
CA VAL A 74 -16.16 0.61 4.25
C VAL A 74 -16.62 1.69 3.27
N GLY A 75 -15.73 2.61 2.96
CA GLY A 75 -15.92 3.62 1.93
C GLY A 75 -14.66 3.81 1.11
N PHE A 76 -14.70 4.76 0.19
CA PHE A 76 -13.56 5.09 -0.65
C PHE A 76 -13.44 6.59 -0.92
N ILE A 77 -12.22 6.98 -1.25
CA ILE A 77 -11.82 8.32 -1.65
C ILE A 77 -11.01 8.20 -2.94
N ARG A 78 -11.22 9.12 -3.89
CA ARG A 78 -10.42 9.20 -5.10
C ARG A 78 -9.73 10.54 -5.16
N VAL A 79 -8.42 10.52 -5.39
CA VAL A 79 -7.59 11.72 -5.47
C VAL A 79 -6.84 11.74 -6.80
N PRO A 80 -6.83 12.88 -7.52
CA PRO A 80 -6.02 13.00 -8.73
C PRO A 80 -4.54 12.92 -8.37
N THR A 81 -3.74 12.31 -9.24
CA THR A 81 -2.27 12.26 -9.03
C THR A 81 -1.52 12.53 -10.34
N PRO A 82 -0.26 12.99 -10.28
CA PRO A 82 0.58 13.13 -11.47
C PRO A 82 1.07 11.78 -12.03
N ASN A 83 0.79 10.66 -11.35
CA ASN A 83 1.27 9.35 -11.75
C ASN A 83 0.42 8.78 -12.90
N GLY A 84 1.07 8.47 -14.02
CA GLY A 84 0.37 7.97 -15.22
C GLY A 84 -0.32 6.61 -15.05
N ASP A 85 0.16 5.75 -14.13
CA ASP A 85 -0.50 4.48 -13.81
C ASP A 85 -1.63 4.66 -12.80
N ASN A 86 -1.62 5.77 -12.05
CA ASN A 86 -2.59 6.09 -11.00
C ASN A 86 -3.16 7.51 -11.15
N PRO A 87 -3.69 7.90 -12.32
CA PRO A 87 -4.12 9.29 -12.56
C PRO A 87 -5.25 9.72 -11.62
N LEU A 88 -6.01 8.75 -11.10
CA LEU A 88 -7.02 8.92 -10.07
C LEU A 88 -6.88 7.77 -9.06
N ALA A 89 -6.00 7.97 -8.07
CA ALA A 89 -5.69 6.96 -7.06
C ALA A 89 -6.88 6.75 -6.13
N THR A 90 -7.17 5.48 -5.81
CA THR A 90 -8.29 5.10 -4.95
C THR A 90 -7.77 4.69 -3.59
N PHE A 91 -8.36 5.25 -2.54
CA PHE A 91 -8.06 4.95 -1.15
C PHE A 91 -9.32 4.39 -0.54
N TYR A 92 -9.27 3.13 -0.12
CA TYR A 92 -10.35 2.57 0.65
C TYR A 92 -10.11 2.88 2.12
N TYR A 93 -11.19 3.14 2.84
CA TYR A 93 -11.14 3.31 4.28
C TYR A 93 -12.20 2.47 4.95
N ARG A 94 -11.96 2.17 6.22
CA ARG A 94 -12.95 1.54 7.08
C ARG A 94 -13.03 2.26 8.41
N LEU A 95 -14.23 2.74 8.75
CA LEU A 95 -14.49 3.33 10.06
C LEU A 95 -14.53 2.24 11.14
N PRO A 96 -14.05 2.51 12.37
CA PRO A 96 -14.12 1.55 13.46
C PRO A 96 -15.58 1.23 13.80
N ALA A 97 -15.80 0.11 14.49
CA ALA A 97 -17.08 -0.16 15.11
C ALA A 97 -17.47 0.97 16.07
N PRO A 98 -18.76 1.36 16.15
CA PRO A 98 -19.23 2.26 17.19
C PRO A 98 -18.87 1.68 18.56
N VAL A 99 -18.02 2.38 19.30
CA VAL A 99 -17.72 2.01 20.68
C VAL A 99 -18.81 2.63 21.55
N ALA A 100 -19.39 1.87 22.47
CA ALA A 100 -20.49 2.34 23.33
C ALA A 100 -20.12 3.62 24.12
N ASP A 101 -18.83 3.76 24.45
CA ASP A 101 -18.23 4.92 25.13
C ASP A 101 -17.35 5.76 24.19
N ALA A 102 -17.76 5.93 22.92
CA ALA A 102 -16.98 6.70 21.95
C ALA A 102 -16.68 8.10 22.50
N THR A 103 -15.43 8.28 22.97
CA THR A 103 -14.90 9.56 23.38
C THR A 103 -14.97 10.53 22.20
N THR A 104 -15.15 11.82 22.46
CA THR A 104 -15.14 12.89 21.45
C THR A 104 -13.80 13.05 20.70
N ARG A 105 -12.81 12.19 20.96
CA ARG A 105 -11.48 12.27 20.36
C ARG A 105 -11.51 11.74 18.93
N PRO A 106 -10.85 12.43 17.97
CA PRO A 106 -10.69 11.90 16.63
C PRO A 106 -10.01 10.53 16.63
N ALA A 107 -10.53 9.61 15.83
CA ALA A 107 -9.97 8.27 15.67
C ALA A 107 -8.59 8.36 14.99
N ARG A 108 -7.62 7.59 15.49
CA ARG A 108 -6.30 7.49 14.84
C ARG A 108 -6.39 6.63 13.59
N VAL A 109 -5.52 6.91 12.62
CA VAL A 109 -5.47 6.18 11.35
C VAL A 109 -4.34 5.15 11.38
N LEU A 110 -4.67 3.92 10.98
CA LEU A 110 -3.72 2.90 10.57
C LEU A 110 -3.69 2.81 9.04
N LEU A 111 -2.56 3.22 8.46
CA LEU A 111 -2.30 3.15 7.03
C LEU A 111 -1.65 1.80 6.69
N LEU A 112 -2.36 1.00 5.90
CA LEU A 112 -1.84 -0.24 5.32
C LEU A 112 -1.09 0.11 4.04
N GLY A 113 0.22 -0.16 3.99
CA GLY A 113 1.06 0.10 2.83
C GLY A 113 0.63 -0.74 1.62
N PRO A 114 0.58 -0.16 0.41
CA PRO A 114 0.15 -0.86 -0.79
C PRO A 114 1.15 -1.93 -1.17
N VAL A 115 0.67 -3.16 -1.33
CA VAL A 115 1.44 -4.22 -1.97
C VAL A 115 1.21 -4.14 -3.49
N ASN A 116 2.24 -4.43 -4.29
CA ASN A 116 2.20 -4.30 -5.74
C ASN A 116 0.94 -4.99 -6.33
N ASN A 117 0.05 -4.18 -6.89
CA ASN A 117 -1.19 -4.61 -7.56
C ASN A 117 -2.13 -5.46 -6.69
N GLU A 118 -1.95 -5.48 -5.37
CA GLU A 118 -2.85 -6.16 -4.43
C GLU A 118 -4.15 -5.36 -4.30
N ASP A 119 -5.29 -6.04 -4.13
CA ASP A 119 -6.56 -5.36 -3.89
C ASP A 119 -6.72 -5.06 -2.40
N PRO A 120 -6.63 -3.79 -1.96
CA PRO A 120 -6.78 -3.45 -0.54
C PRO A 120 -8.18 -3.75 -0.01
N LEU A 121 -9.19 -3.90 -0.86
CA LEU A 121 -10.54 -4.22 -0.43
C LEU A 121 -10.58 -5.58 0.29
N GLU A 122 -9.78 -6.56 -0.13
CA GLU A 122 -9.65 -7.84 0.56
C GLU A 122 -9.21 -7.63 2.02
N LYS A 123 -8.20 -6.77 2.24
CA LYS A 123 -7.61 -6.50 3.57
C LYS A 123 -8.51 -5.74 4.54
N ILE A 124 -9.44 -4.95 4.02
CA ILE A 124 -10.38 -4.17 4.85
C ILE A 124 -11.79 -4.79 4.89
N SER A 125 -12.06 -5.79 4.04
CA SER A 125 -13.33 -6.51 4.07
C SER A 125 -13.41 -7.33 5.36
N GLY A 126 -14.56 -7.22 6.03
CA GLY A 126 -14.73 -7.66 7.41
C GLY A 126 -14.54 -9.15 7.57
N ASN A 127 -13.35 -9.54 8.04
CA ASN A 127 -12.94 -10.80 8.71
C ASN A 127 -11.41 -10.91 8.79
N GLU A 128 -10.69 -10.01 8.11
CA GLU A 128 -9.23 -9.93 8.19
C GLU A 128 -8.71 -9.49 9.57
N HIS A 129 -7.50 -9.96 9.92
CA HIS A 129 -6.86 -9.70 11.21
C HIS A 129 -6.69 -8.20 11.49
N TRP A 130 -6.37 -7.41 10.47
CA TRP A 130 -6.22 -5.95 10.58
C TRP A 130 -7.55 -5.23 10.83
N THR A 131 -8.65 -5.73 10.27
CA THR A 131 -9.99 -5.18 10.53
C THR A 131 -10.40 -5.40 11.99
N ARG A 132 -10.19 -6.60 12.52
CA ARG A 132 -10.45 -6.89 13.94
C ARG A 132 -9.57 -6.06 14.87
N PHE A 133 -8.29 -5.90 14.52
CA PHE A 133 -7.37 -5.05 15.25
C PHE A 133 -7.85 -3.59 15.29
N ALA A 134 -8.21 -3.03 14.13
CA ALA A 134 -8.69 -1.65 14.07
C ALA A 134 -9.98 -1.44 14.86
N ASP A 135 -10.93 -2.37 14.77
CA ASP A 135 -12.17 -2.31 15.56
C ASP A 135 -11.88 -2.39 17.07
N ALA A 136 -10.99 -3.29 17.51
CA ALA A 136 -10.63 -3.44 18.92
C ALA A 136 -9.94 -2.21 19.52
N HIS A 137 -9.31 -1.40 18.67
CA HIS A 137 -8.53 -0.23 19.08
C HIS A 137 -9.14 1.12 18.64
N GLY A 138 -10.36 1.11 18.07
CA GLY A 138 -11.04 2.33 17.61
C GLY A 138 -10.29 3.06 16.49
N LEU A 139 -9.59 2.34 15.62
CA LEU A 139 -8.79 2.91 14.53
C LEU A 139 -9.59 2.97 13.23
N VAL A 140 -9.31 3.99 12.43
CA VAL A 140 -9.69 3.99 11.02
C VAL A 140 -8.60 3.27 10.22
N LEU A 141 -9.00 2.29 9.42
CA LEU A 141 -8.10 1.69 8.43
C LEU A 141 -8.13 2.54 7.17
N LEU A 142 -6.95 2.84 6.62
CA LEU A 142 -6.77 3.44 5.31
C LEU A 142 -5.87 2.53 4.47
N ALA A 143 -6.34 2.14 3.28
CA ALA A 143 -5.64 1.20 2.41
C ALA A 143 -5.68 1.72 0.97
N PRO A 144 -4.54 2.21 0.44
CA PRO A 144 -4.46 2.74 -0.91
C PRO A 144 -4.35 1.60 -1.93
N ARG A 145 -5.08 1.74 -3.03
CA ARG A 145 -4.92 0.88 -4.21
C ARG A 145 -4.05 1.60 -5.23
N LEU A 146 -2.76 1.25 -5.24
CA LEU A 146 -1.78 1.87 -6.13
C LEU A 146 -1.18 0.84 -7.08
N THR A 147 -1.55 0.94 -8.36
CA THR A 147 -1.06 0.10 -9.45
C THR A 147 0.39 0.42 -9.73
N VAL A 148 1.19 -0.62 -10.01
CA VAL A 148 2.58 -0.48 -10.45
C VAL A 148 2.76 -1.17 -11.80
N SER A 149 3.41 -0.49 -12.74
CA SER A 149 3.87 -1.07 -13.99
C SER A 149 5.40 -1.06 -14.08
N GLU A 150 6.03 -2.13 -14.56
CA GLU A 150 7.48 -2.16 -14.83
C GLU A 150 7.80 -1.62 -16.24
N ARG A 151 7.10 -0.58 -16.72
CA ARG A 151 7.39 0.00 -18.04
C ARG A 151 8.72 0.76 -18.01
N VAL A 152 9.81 0.06 -18.31
CA VAL A 152 11.20 0.58 -18.37
C VAL A 152 11.44 1.68 -19.44
N THR A 153 10.42 2.15 -20.17
CA THR A 153 10.61 2.93 -21.39
C THR A 153 10.56 4.46 -21.23
N ARG A 154 10.47 5.02 -20.01
CA ARG A 154 10.47 6.49 -19.80
C ARG A 154 11.45 6.96 -18.73
N ALA A 155 12.05 8.14 -18.92
CA ALA A 155 12.89 8.81 -17.93
C ALA A 155 12.15 9.14 -16.61
N GLU A 156 10.80 9.23 -16.65
CA GLU A 156 9.91 9.40 -15.49
C GLU A 156 9.79 8.13 -14.63
N HIS A 157 10.15 6.95 -15.17
CA HIS A 157 9.90 5.64 -14.59
C HIS A 157 10.45 5.47 -13.17
N ARG A 158 11.60 6.08 -12.87
CA ARG A 158 12.25 5.91 -11.56
C ARG A 158 11.43 6.44 -10.38
N PHE A 159 10.41 7.27 -10.60
CA PHE A 159 9.54 7.78 -9.53
C PHE A 159 8.07 7.37 -9.68
N THR A 160 7.74 6.50 -10.63
CA THR A 160 6.37 6.03 -10.85
C THR A 160 5.92 4.99 -9.83
N HIS A 161 6.85 4.28 -9.20
CA HIS A 161 6.49 3.29 -8.18
C HIS A 161 5.90 3.97 -6.94
N HIS A 162 4.89 3.36 -6.31
CA HIS A 162 4.28 3.91 -5.10
C HIS A 162 5.24 4.06 -3.92
N ARG A 163 6.44 3.47 -3.92
CA ARG A 163 7.42 3.63 -2.83
C ARG A 163 7.96 5.06 -2.73
N TYR A 164 7.82 5.88 -3.78
CA TYR A 164 8.28 7.27 -3.77
C TYR A 164 7.23 8.19 -3.16
N ALA A 165 6.99 8.02 -1.86
CA ALA A 165 6.01 8.78 -1.08
C ALA A 165 6.19 10.30 -1.28
N GLN A 166 7.43 10.77 -1.23
CA GLN A 166 7.79 12.17 -1.37
C GLN A 166 7.62 12.76 -2.77
N VAL A 167 7.37 11.94 -3.79
CA VAL A 167 7.19 12.41 -5.17
C VAL A 167 5.72 12.51 -5.53
N TRP A 168 4.90 11.53 -5.13
CA TRP A 168 3.48 11.54 -5.50
C TRP A 168 2.57 10.75 -4.55
N SER A 169 2.95 9.52 -4.16
CA SER A 169 2.03 8.60 -3.47
C SER A 169 1.77 9.02 -2.04
N GLY A 170 2.73 9.68 -1.40
CA GLY A 170 2.56 10.27 -0.07
C GLY A 170 1.64 11.47 -0.12
N GLU A 171 1.81 12.38 -1.09
CA GLU A 171 0.91 13.52 -1.28
C GLU A 171 -0.53 13.05 -1.57
N ALA A 172 -0.70 12.05 -2.44
CA ALA A 172 -2.00 11.43 -2.67
C ALA A 172 -2.62 10.87 -1.37
N THR A 173 -1.79 10.30 -0.48
CA THR A 173 -2.22 9.81 0.84
C THR A 173 -2.67 10.95 1.74
N LEU A 174 -1.94 12.06 1.78
CA LEU A 174 -2.31 13.25 2.56
C LEU A 174 -3.64 13.86 2.05
N LEU A 175 -3.82 13.95 0.73
CA LEU A 175 -5.08 14.41 0.14
C LEU A 175 -6.25 13.48 0.51
N ALA A 176 -6.01 12.17 0.54
CA ALA A 176 -7.03 11.21 0.95
C ALA A 176 -7.36 11.32 2.45
N LEU A 177 -6.36 11.53 3.31
CA LEU A 177 -6.56 11.79 4.75
C LEU A 177 -7.38 13.07 4.97
N ALA A 178 -7.08 14.15 4.27
CA ALA A 178 -7.82 15.41 4.38
C ALA A 178 -9.28 15.29 3.90
N GLU A 179 -9.55 14.47 2.87
CA GLU A 179 -10.91 14.14 2.47
C GLU A 179 -11.62 13.25 3.50
N LEU A 180 -10.90 12.32 4.12
CA LEU A 180 -11.45 11.46 5.17
C LEU A 180 -11.81 12.25 6.43
N ALA A 181 -10.97 13.21 6.84
CA ALA A 181 -11.20 14.10 7.97
C ALA A 181 -12.45 14.99 7.80
N ARG A 182 -12.83 15.29 6.56
CA ARG A 182 -14.09 15.98 6.26
C ARG A 182 -15.34 15.09 6.41
N ARG A 183 -15.18 13.76 6.40
CA ARG A 183 -16.28 12.79 6.46
C ARG A 183 -16.43 12.13 7.82
N ALA A 184 -15.35 12.03 8.58
CA ALA A 184 -15.31 11.38 9.88
C ALA A 184 -14.29 12.08 10.80
N PRO A 185 -14.51 12.08 12.13
CA PRO A 185 -13.55 12.65 13.08
C PRO A 185 -12.31 11.75 13.15
N VAL A 186 -11.31 12.03 12.32
CA VAL A 186 -10.02 11.34 12.31
C VAL A 186 -8.87 12.29 12.61
N SER A 187 -7.83 11.77 13.25
CA SER A 187 -6.59 12.48 13.47
C SER A 187 -5.70 12.30 12.22
N GLU A 188 -5.24 13.44 11.68
CA GLU A 188 -4.37 13.50 10.49
C GLU A 188 -2.88 13.44 10.86
N ASP A 189 -2.56 13.37 12.16
CA ASP A 189 -1.24 13.26 12.75
C ASP A 189 -1.06 11.92 13.49
N ARG A 190 0.16 11.63 13.95
CA ARG A 190 0.49 10.42 14.73
C ARG A 190 -0.02 9.12 14.09
N LEU A 191 0.09 9.03 12.77
CA LEU A 191 -0.31 7.89 11.95
C LEU A 191 0.42 6.62 12.41
N LEU A 192 -0.31 5.51 12.44
CA LEU A 192 0.28 4.18 12.54
C LEU A 192 0.46 3.63 11.13
N LEU A 193 1.63 3.11 10.80
CA LEU A 193 1.91 2.56 9.49
C LEU A 193 2.21 1.07 9.59
N TYR A 194 1.62 0.27 8.71
CA TYR A 194 1.96 -1.13 8.53
C TYR A 194 2.34 -1.40 7.07
N GLY A 195 3.41 -2.13 6.81
CA GLY A 195 3.82 -2.47 5.45
C GLY A 195 4.41 -3.86 5.32
N ARG A 196 3.86 -4.63 4.37
CA ARG A 196 4.40 -5.92 3.92
C ARG A 196 5.05 -5.77 2.55
N GLY A 197 6.15 -6.48 2.27
CA GLY A 197 6.72 -6.53 0.92
C GLY A 197 6.99 -5.13 0.35
N SER A 198 6.42 -4.80 -0.82
CA SER A 198 6.54 -3.45 -1.41
C SER A 198 5.84 -2.35 -0.59
N GLY A 199 4.79 -2.68 0.16
CA GLY A 199 4.13 -1.77 1.09
C GLY A 199 5.07 -1.33 2.22
N GLY A 200 6.01 -2.20 2.61
CA GLY A 200 7.09 -1.86 3.54
C GLY A 200 7.99 -0.73 3.02
N ALA A 201 8.28 -0.72 1.71
CA ALA A 201 9.06 0.35 1.08
C ALA A 201 8.30 1.68 1.14
N PHE A 202 7.01 1.64 0.83
CA PHE A 202 6.15 2.83 0.90
C PHE A 202 6.10 3.42 2.31
N VAL A 203 5.74 2.64 3.33
CA VAL A 203 5.56 3.20 4.68
C VAL A 203 6.87 3.69 5.28
N THR A 204 8.00 3.04 4.96
CA THR A 204 9.33 3.52 5.38
C THR A 204 9.68 4.84 4.71
N HIS A 205 9.41 4.98 3.40
CA HIS A 205 9.65 6.23 2.68
C HIS A 205 8.68 7.34 3.12
N PHE A 206 7.44 7.00 3.44
CA PHE A 206 6.46 7.95 3.99
C PHE A 206 6.94 8.48 5.34
N ALA A 207 7.38 7.61 6.25
CA ALA A 207 7.96 8.00 7.53
C ALA A 207 9.27 8.80 7.40
N ALA A 208 10.10 8.49 6.40
CA ALA A 208 11.28 9.29 6.09
C ALA A 208 10.95 10.66 5.47
N TRP A 209 9.81 10.81 4.80
CA TRP A 209 9.37 12.05 4.18
C TRP A 209 8.64 12.98 5.17
N ARG A 210 7.71 12.42 5.95
CA ARG A 210 6.88 13.13 6.93
C ARG A 210 6.96 12.49 8.32
N PRO A 211 8.16 12.46 8.96
CA PRO A 211 8.32 11.86 10.27
C PRO A 211 7.45 12.55 11.34
N ASP A 212 7.14 13.83 11.14
CA ASP A 212 6.25 14.64 11.99
C ASP A 212 4.82 14.09 12.08
N LEU A 213 4.37 13.36 11.05
CA LEU A 213 3.02 12.79 10.98
C LEU A 213 2.95 11.35 11.50
N VAL A 214 4.07 10.70 11.81
CA VAL A 214 4.12 9.27 12.06
C VAL A 214 4.39 9.00 13.54
N ALA A 215 3.56 8.15 14.14
CA ALA A 215 3.79 7.66 15.50
C ALA A 215 4.62 6.38 15.52
N ALA A 216 4.34 5.45 14.61
CA ALA A 216 5.03 4.17 14.56
C ALA A 216 4.94 3.50 13.19
N VAL A 217 5.92 2.65 12.90
CA VAL A 217 6.01 1.86 11.66
C VAL A 217 6.25 0.40 11.99
N ALA A 218 5.38 -0.48 11.50
CA ALA A 218 5.56 -1.93 11.58
C ALA A 218 5.81 -2.51 10.18
N LEU A 219 6.88 -3.29 10.03
CA LEU A 219 7.32 -3.86 8.76
C LEU A 219 7.39 -5.39 8.83
N SER A 220 6.71 -6.08 7.92
CA SER A 220 6.78 -7.55 7.78
C SER A 220 7.37 -7.91 6.42
N ASN A 221 8.59 -8.45 6.39
CA ASN A 221 9.29 -8.79 5.14
C ASN A 221 9.28 -7.61 4.14
N GLY A 222 9.37 -6.40 4.70
CA GLY A 222 9.35 -5.15 3.95
C GLY A 222 10.58 -5.04 3.05
N ASN A 223 10.37 -4.54 1.84
CA ASN A 223 11.49 -4.17 1.00
C ASN A 223 11.99 -2.78 1.42
N TRP A 224 13.30 -2.61 1.61
CA TRP A 224 13.91 -1.30 1.42
C TRP A 224 14.70 -1.31 0.14
N THR A 225 14.07 -0.83 -0.93
CA THR A 225 14.77 -0.53 -2.17
C THR A 225 14.93 0.97 -2.29
N VAL A 226 16.18 1.39 -2.49
CA VAL A 226 16.64 2.76 -2.82
C VAL A 226 16.87 3.62 -1.57
N SER A 227 18.07 4.07 -1.19
CA SER A 227 19.42 4.08 -1.79
C SER A 227 20.39 4.53 -0.67
N ARG A 228 21.66 4.13 -0.73
CA ARG A 228 22.73 4.71 0.12
C ARG A 228 22.84 6.24 -0.03
N SER A 229 22.33 6.79 -1.14
CA SER A 229 22.17 8.23 -1.39
C SER A 229 20.77 8.72 -1.01
N PRO A 230 20.65 9.91 -0.39
CA PRO A 230 19.37 10.52 -0.07
C PRO A 230 18.55 10.72 -1.35
N LEU A 231 17.33 10.19 -1.37
CA LEU A 231 16.38 10.54 -2.42
C LEU A 231 15.94 11.98 -2.23
N PRO A 232 15.84 12.80 -3.30
CA PRO A 232 15.32 14.16 -3.20
C PRO A 232 13.96 14.16 -2.49
N GLY A 233 13.79 15.10 -1.56
CA GLY A 233 12.55 15.30 -0.80
C GLY A 233 12.42 14.49 0.50
N LEU A 234 13.25 13.47 0.76
CA LEU A 234 13.24 12.80 2.06
C LEU A 234 13.92 13.67 3.12
N ALA A 235 13.42 13.62 4.36
CA ALA A 235 14.06 14.25 5.49
C ALA A 235 15.40 13.57 5.80
N PRO A 236 16.35 14.27 6.44
CA PRO A 236 17.57 13.63 6.93
C PRO A 236 17.21 12.50 7.92
N PRO A 237 17.98 11.39 7.97
CA PRO A 237 17.68 10.27 8.87
C PRO A 237 17.50 10.67 10.34
N GLU A 238 18.21 11.72 10.80
CA GLU A 238 18.11 12.28 12.15
C GLU A 238 16.71 12.81 12.49
N ALA A 239 15.91 13.18 11.48
CA ALA A 239 14.53 13.61 11.68
C ALA A 239 13.61 12.48 12.15
N GLN A 240 14.06 11.21 12.07
CA GLN A 240 13.35 10.03 12.56
C GLN A 240 13.77 9.63 13.98
N ARG A 241 14.57 10.46 14.67
CA ARG A 241 14.98 10.21 16.05
C ARG A 241 13.76 10.04 16.95
N GLY A 242 13.78 9.00 17.77
CA GLY A 242 12.68 8.65 18.69
C GLY A 242 11.49 7.95 18.03
N LEU A 243 11.41 7.91 16.69
CA LEU A 243 10.32 7.23 16.00
C LEU A 243 10.36 5.72 16.27
N ALA A 244 9.21 5.15 16.61
CA ALA A 244 9.10 3.73 16.93
C ALA A 244 9.00 2.88 15.66
N TYR A 245 9.87 1.88 15.55
CA TYR A 245 9.88 0.90 14.48
C TYR A 245 9.82 -0.51 15.05
N TRP A 246 9.03 -1.36 14.41
CA TRP A 246 9.16 -2.80 14.51
C TRP A 246 9.46 -3.37 13.14
N ILE A 247 10.47 -4.23 13.06
CA ILE A 247 10.92 -4.85 11.81
C ILE A 247 10.99 -6.35 12.02
N GLY A 248 10.01 -7.05 11.43
CA GLY A 248 9.97 -8.49 11.31
C GLY A 248 10.61 -8.94 10.00
N ALA A 249 11.62 -9.79 10.09
CA ALA A 249 12.37 -10.28 8.94
C ALA A 249 12.46 -11.81 8.92
N ASN A 250 12.44 -12.37 7.72
CA ASN A 250 12.62 -13.78 7.48
C ASN A 250 14.05 -14.01 6.95
N PRO A 251 14.98 -14.61 7.71
CA PRO A 251 16.37 -14.78 7.27
C PRO A 251 16.54 -15.62 6.00
N LEU A 252 15.55 -16.48 5.71
CA LEU A 252 15.53 -17.34 4.53
C LEU A 252 14.70 -16.73 3.38
N ASP A 253 14.09 -15.56 3.56
CA ASP A 253 13.39 -14.84 2.48
C ASP A 253 14.43 -14.25 1.51
N ASN A 254 14.70 -15.03 0.46
CA ASN A 254 15.57 -14.67 -0.64
C ASN A 254 14.81 -13.98 -1.80
N HIS A 255 13.55 -13.58 -1.60
CA HIS A 255 12.74 -12.93 -2.63
C HIS A 255 13.28 -11.54 -2.96
N SER A 256 14.16 -11.44 -3.95
CA SER A 256 14.65 -10.16 -4.49
C SER A 256 13.86 -9.74 -5.74
N PHE A 257 13.08 -8.66 -5.62
CA PHE A 257 12.63 -7.94 -6.82
C PHE A 257 13.80 -7.08 -7.27
N SER A 258 14.48 -7.46 -8.36
CA SER A 258 15.53 -6.70 -9.06
C SER A 258 16.83 -6.36 -8.31
N SER A 259 16.98 -6.73 -7.04
CA SER A 259 18.18 -6.41 -6.26
C SER A 259 19.13 -7.62 -6.19
N LEU A 260 20.42 -7.39 -6.44
CA LEU A 260 21.50 -8.39 -6.31
C LEU A 260 21.74 -8.84 -4.85
N ARG A 261 20.85 -8.51 -3.90
CA ARG A 261 21.01 -8.79 -2.47
C ARG A 261 19.73 -9.41 -1.89
N PRO A 262 19.86 -10.38 -0.96
CA PRO A 262 18.72 -10.91 -0.23
C PRO A 262 17.96 -9.82 0.53
N ARG A 263 16.62 -9.95 0.62
CA ARG A 263 15.76 -8.98 1.31
C ARG A 263 16.10 -8.82 2.78
N TYR A 264 16.39 -9.94 3.46
CA TYR A 264 16.85 -9.94 4.84
C TYR A 264 18.02 -8.96 5.08
N ALA A 265 18.98 -8.93 4.15
CA ALA A 265 20.13 -8.03 4.26
C ALA A 265 19.73 -6.54 4.18
N PHE A 266 18.70 -6.20 3.40
CA PHE A 266 18.16 -4.83 3.35
C PHE A 266 17.43 -4.44 4.63
N GLN A 267 16.63 -5.36 5.19
CA GLN A 267 15.91 -5.11 6.43
C GLN A 267 16.89 -4.93 7.61
N ARG A 268 17.95 -5.73 7.65
CA ARG A 268 18.99 -5.60 8.69
C ARG A 268 19.73 -4.26 8.58
N GLU A 269 20.13 -3.87 7.36
CA GLU A 269 20.75 -2.56 7.11
C GLU A 269 19.80 -1.40 7.46
N LEU A 270 18.49 -1.53 7.20
CA LEU A 270 17.47 -0.59 7.66
C LEU A 270 17.47 -0.43 9.18
N ALA A 271 17.38 -1.55 9.90
CA ALA A 271 17.34 -1.56 11.35
C ALA A 271 18.60 -0.92 11.96
N GLU A 272 19.79 -1.29 11.46
CA GLU A 272 21.07 -0.74 11.90
C GLU A 272 21.15 0.77 11.65
N ARG A 273 20.76 1.23 10.46
CA ARG A 273 20.78 2.65 10.11
C ARG A 273 19.79 3.47 10.94
N LEU A 274 18.57 2.99 11.11
CA LEU A 274 17.56 3.66 11.94
C LEU A 274 18.04 3.79 13.39
N ARG A 275 18.60 2.71 13.97
CA ARG A 275 19.20 2.74 15.32
C ARG A 275 20.34 3.74 15.41
N HIS A 276 21.23 3.74 14.42
CA HIS A 276 22.36 4.67 14.36
C HIS A 276 21.92 6.14 14.42
N HIS A 277 20.80 6.49 13.77
CA HIS A 277 20.24 7.84 13.79
C HIS A 277 19.25 8.09 14.95
N GLY A 278 19.12 7.14 15.89
CA GLY A 278 18.38 7.33 17.13
C GLY A 278 16.89 7.01 17.06
N ALA A 279 16.42 6.27 16.06
CA ALA A 279 15.08 5.69 16.06
C ALA A 279 15.00 4.49 17.03
N ASN A 280 13.81 4.25 17.58
CA ASN A 280 13.55 3.15 18.52
C ASN A 280 13.14 1.89 17.74
N VAL A 281 14.11 1.01 17.43
CA VAL A 281 13.89 -0.15 16.55
C VAL A 281 13.83 -1.47 17.32
N GLU A 282 12.67 -2.11 17.33
CA GLU A 282 12.47 -3.52 17.67
C GLU A 282 12.73 -4.38 16.44
N TRP A 283 13.59 -5.40 16.58
CA TRP A 283 13.95 -6.34 15.51
C TRP A 283 13.54 -7.74 15.93
N THR A 284 12.89 -8.48 15.04
CA THR A 284 12.50 -9.87 15.30
C THR A 284 12.65 -10.70 14.03
N GLU A 285 13.10 -11.94 14.20
CA GLU A 285 13.35 -12.87 13.09
C GLU A 285 12.44 -14.09 13.18
N TRP A 286 11.94 -14.54 12.04
CA TRP A 286 11.23 -15.81 11.91
C TRP A 286 11.97 -16.71 10.91
N PRO A 287 12.37 -17.94 11.29
CA PRO A 287 13.11 -18.84 10.41
C PRO A 287 12.17 -19.47 9.38
N SER A 288 11.66 -18.68 8.44
CA SER A 288 10.77 -19.09 7.36
C SER A 288 11.37 -18.69 6.00
N PRO A 289 11.29 -19.54 4.97
CA PRO A 289 11.65 -19.17 3.61
C PRO A 289 10.54 -18.34 2.92
N GLU A 290 9.34 -18.28 3.51
CA GLU A 290 8.19 -17.64 2.91
C GLU A 290 8.33 -16.12 2.88
N HIS A 291 8.01 -15.51 1.73
CA HIS A 291 7.92 -14.06 1.63
C HIS A 291 6.68 -13.52 2.36
N THR A 292 5.60 -14.29 2.35
CA THR A 292 4.37 -13.94 3.08
C THR A 292 4.60 -14.11 4.58
N PRO A 293 4.29 -13.08 5.39
CA PRO A 293 4.45 -13.18 6.83
C PRO A 293 3.50 -14.22 7.41
N SER A 294 3.98 -14.93 8.43
CA SER A 294 3.15 -15.85 9.18
C SER A 294 2.11 -15.11 10.03
N PRO A 295 1.03 -15.79 10.47
CA PRO A 295 0.11 -15.23 11.45
C PRO A 295 0.81 -14.68 12.71
N ASP A 296 1.82 -15.37 13.22
CA ASP A 296 2.59 -14.94 14.40
C ASP A 296 3.38 -13.65 14.14
N GLN A 297 3.96 -13.50 12.95
CA GLN A 297 4.66 -12.28 12.55
C GLN A 297 3.69 -11.09 12.45
N GLU A 298 2.52 -11.33 11.88
CA GLU A 298 1.41 -10.37 11.81
C GLU A 298 0.86 -10.00 13.21
N ASP A 299 0.77 -10.97 14.13
CA ASP A 299 0.38 -10.74 15.52
C ASP A 299 1.42 -9.91 16.29
N ALA A 300 2.71 -10.18 16.07
CA ALA A 300 3.79 -9.38 16.65
C ALA A 300 3.74 -7.92 16.15
N ALA A 301 3.48 -7.69 14.85
CA ALA A 301 3.30 -6.36 14.28
C ALA A 301 2.12 -5.61 14.94
N ARG A 302 0.97 -6.27 15.08
CA ARG A 302 -0.21 -5.72 15.78
C ARG A 302 0.09 -5.41 17.24
N ALA A 303 0.72 -6.34 17.96
CA ALA A 303 1.07 -6.15 19.36
C ALA A 303 2.02 -4.96 19.55
N PHE A 304 2.97 -4.77 18.64
CA PHE A 304 3.82 -3.58 18.62
C PHE A 304 2.99 -2.31 18.44
N LEU A 305 2.14 -2.24 17.40
CA LEU A 305 1.33 -1.05 17.12
C LEU A 305 0.36 -0.72 18.26
N ALA A 306 -0.22 -1.73 18.92
CA ALA A 306 -1.08 -1.54 20.08
C ALA A 306 -0.38 -0.81 21.23
N ARG A 307 0.91 -1.11 21.49
CA ARG A 307 1.70 -0.40 22.52
C ARG A 307 1.89 1.09 22.21
N GLN A 308 1.80 1.47 20.94
CA GLN A 308 1.96 2.86 20.48
C GLN A 308 0.65 3.66 20.56
N LEU A 309 -0.44 3.03 20.99
CA LEU A 309 -1.74 3.67 21.21
C LEU A 309 -1.87 4.29 22.59
N SER A 310 -1.07 3.84 23.56
CA SER A 310 -1.03 4.41 24.90
C SER A 310 -0.55 5.88 24.85
N PRO A 311 -1.13 6.77 25.68
CA PRO A 311 -0.76 8.19 25.73
C PRO A 311 0.72 8.45 25.99
#